data_AF-A0A429CVX9-F1
#
_entry.id   AF-A0A429CVX9-F1
#
_cell.length_a   1.000
_cell.length_b   1.000
_cell.length_c   1.000
_cell.angle_alpha   90.00
_cell.angle_beta   90.00
_cell.angle_gamma   90.00
#
_symmetry.space_group_name_H-M   'P 1'
#
loop_
_entity.id
_entity.type
_entity.pdbx_description
1 polymer ?
#
loop_
_entity_poly.entity_id
_entity_poly.type
_entity_poly.pdbx_seq_one_letter_code
_entity_poly.pdbx_strand_id
1 'polypeptide(L)'
;MTETLVRKGVRRFRAAGIAAVVAGIVMLTAAGTAAAVEKNLTYKGGFPIIGDQQVAVVVKAEIPATAKAGEPISVPFTLDVDAGQAAGDGLRLVGAKKLSGTINSKVNVALGEQKVSIPIELPIPDTEVPAEGSLKFTATGKVDFTIPAGTPAGEATSSVDPAATSHIVTDSSLGEFDVNLTLDPPDQDAVLGKTTVS
;
A
#
# COMPACT_ATOMS: atom_id res chain seq x y z
N MET A 1 -44.95 69.05 46.07
CA MET A 1 -46.15 68.30 46.48
C MET A 1 -46.56 67.46 45.29
N THR A 2 -46.16 66.18 45.33
CA THR A 2 -47.03 64.99 45.39
C THR A 2 -47.48 64.56 43.99
N GLU A 3 -46.78 63.57 43.43
CA GLU A 3 -47.24 62.17 43.21
C GLU A 3 -48.27 62.10 42.07
N THR A 4 -48.23 61.14 41.13
CA THR A 4 -48.81 59.81 41.37
C THR A 4 -48.95 59.07 40.01
N LEU A 5 -48.47 57.81 39.93
CA LEU A 5 -48.98 56.63 39.16
C LEU A 5 -49.06 56.67 37.61
N VAL A 6 -49.05 55.57 36.83
CA VAL A 6 -48.54 54.18 36.85
C VAL A 6 -49.06 53.51 35.56
N ARG A 7 -48.32 52.51 35.05
CA ARG A 7 -48.74 51.33 34.23
C ARG A 7 -48.76 51.36 32.68
N LYS A 8 -47.95 50.39 32.20
CA LYS A 8 -48.18 49.34 31.17
C LYS A 8 -48.15 49.72 29.69
N GLY A 9 -47.17 49.14 28.99
CA GLY A 9 -47.17 48.97 27.53
C GLY A 9 -45.97 48.19 27.03
N VAL A 10 -46.17 46.91 26.76
CA VAL A 10 -45.20 45.92 26.25
C VAL A 10 -44.72 46.29 24.84
N ARG A 11 -43.42 46.14 24.52
CA ARG A 11 -42.89 45.30 23.39
C ARG A 11 -41.40 45.55 23.08
N ARG A 12 -40.65 44.46 23.30
CA ARG A 12 -39.66 43.84 22.37
C ARG A 12 -38.33 44.56 22.10
N PHE A 13 -37.28 43.99 22.71
CA PHE A 13 -36.01 43.55 22.12
C PHE A 13 -35.44 44.37 20.94
N ARG A 14 -34.26 44.97 21.16
CA ARG A 14 -32.98 44.50 20.59
C ARG A 14 -31.83 44.88 21.53
N ALA A 15 -31.22 43.86 22.16
CA ALA A 15 -29.99 44.00 22.94
C ALA A 15 -28.81 44.18 21.97
N ALA A 16 -28.00 45.20 22.23
CA ALA A 16 -26.77 45.49 21.53
C ALA A 16 -25.58 44.84 22.26
N GLY A 17 -24.68 44.26 21.47
CA GLY A 17 -23.24 44.22 21.77
C GLY A 17 -22.75 43.19 22.79
N ILE A 18 -22.28 42.04 22.32
CA ILE A 18 -21.14 41.36 22.94
C ILE A 18 -20.13 41.02 21.85
N ALA A 19 -18.90 41.41 22.14
CA ALA A 19 -17.73 41.42 21.29
C ALA A 19 -17.37 40.05 20.69
N ALA A 20 -16.96 40.08 19.42
CA ALA A 20 -16.34 38.97 18.73
C ALA A 20 -14.93 38.73 19.31
N VAL A 21 -14.75 37.62 20.02
CA VAL A 21 -13.43 37.04 20.27
C VAL A 21 -13.20 35.99 19.19
N VAL A 22 -12.44 36.35 18.16
CA VAL A 22 -11.87 35.39 17.20
C VAL A 22 -10.72 34.69 17.91
N ALA A 23 -11.03 33.63 18.65
CA ALA A 23 -10.02 32.68 19.09
C ALA A 23 -9.70 31.79 17.88
N GLY A 24 -8.57 32.09 17.21
CA GLY A 24 -8.01 31.26 16.16
C GLY A 24 -7.66 29.88 16.72
N ILE A 25 -8.53 28.92 16.44
CA ILE A 25 -8.20 27.50 16.62
C ILE A 25 -7.33 27.15 15.42
N VAL A 26 -6.02 27.19 15.61
CA VAL A 26 -5.10 26.51 14.70
C VAL A 26 -5.40 25.02 14.83
N MET A 27 -6.12 24.47 13.86
CA MET A 27 -6.23 23.03 13.69
C MET A 27 -4.87 22.48 13.28
N LEU A 28 -3.99 22.23 14.25
CA LEU A 28 -2.87 21.30 14.10
C LEU A 28 -3.39 19.89 14.35
N THR A 29 -4.13 19.36 13.39
CA THR A 29 -4.24 17.91 13.20
C THR A 29 -3.62 17.58 11.86
N ALA A 30 -2.29 17.69 11.80
CA ALA A 30 -1.52 16.97 10.78
C ALA A 30 -1.56 15.48 11.14
N ALA A 31 -2.73 14.86 11.04
CA ALA A 31 -2.77 13.45 10.72
C ALA A 31 -2.27 13.38 9.28
N GLY A 32 -0.98 13.08 9.11
CA GLY A 32 -0.39 12.88 7.80
C GLY A 32 -1.18 11.78 7.10
N THR A 33 -2.06 12.16 6.19
CA THR A 33 -2.87 11.22 5.42
C THR A 33 -1.91 10.32 4.65
N ALA A 34 -2.02 9.00 4.84
CA ALA A 34 -1.27 8.06 4.04
C ALA A 34 -1.59 8.32 2.56
N ALA A 35 -0.55 8.40 1.73
CA ALA A 35 -0.72 8.57 0.30
C ALA A 35 -0.92 7.17 -0.31
N ALA A 36 -2.13 6.93 -0.84
CA ALA A 36 -2.35 5.77 -1.69
C ALA A 36 -1.47 5.91 -2.94
N VAL A 37 -0.58 4.95 -3.14
CA VAL A 37 0.26 4.85 -4.33
C VAL A 37 -0.18 3.65 -5.15
N GLU A 38 -0.24 3.85 -6.47
CA GLU A 38 -0.39 2.80 -7.46
C GLU A 38 0.81 2.85 -8.41
N LYS A 39 1.49 1.71 -8.58
CA LYS A 39 2.68 1.57 -9.43
C LYS A 39 2.55 0.36 -10.33
N ASN A 40 2.68 0.60 -11.62
CA ASN A 40 2.72 -0.44 -12.64
C ASN A 40 4.17 -0.86 -12.84
N LEU A 41 4.49 -2.11 -12.55
CA LEU A 41 5.80 -2.71 -12.71
C LEU A 41 5.69 -3.94 -13.58
N THR A 42 6.66 -4.14 -14.46
CA THR A 42 6.78 -5.36 -15.26
C THR A 42 7.96 -6.17 -14.75
N TYR A 43 7.70 -7.44 -14.47
CA TYR A 43 8.71 -8.41 -14.08
C TYR A 43 8.88 -9.45 -15.18
N LYS A 44 10.03 -10.12 -15.18
CA LYS A 44 10.31 -11.28 -15.99
C LYS A 44 10.81 -12.41 -15.11
N GLY A 45 10.32 -13.62 -15.34
CA GLY A 45 10.76 -14.81 -14.60
C GLY A 45 10.62 -16.10 -15.40
N GLY A 46 11.44 -17.09 -15.03
CA GLY A 46 11.44 -18.40 -15.67
C GLY A 46 10.40 -19.32 -15.05
N PHE A 47 9.41 -19.72 -15.84
CA PHE A 47 8.41 -20.72 -15.47
C PHE A 47 8.86 -22.12 -15.92
N PRO A 48 8.63 -23.19 -15.15
CA PRO A 48 9.22 -24.51 -15.40
C PRO A 48 8.99 -25.10 -16.79
N ILE A 49 7.81 -24.87 -17.39
CA ILE A 49 7.41 -25.50 -18.67
C ILE A 49 7.44 -24.51 -19.83
N ILE A 50 7.05 -23.26 -19.57
CA ILE A 50 6.88 -22.23 -20.61
C ILE A 50 8.08 -21.27 -20.70
N GLY A 51 9.10 -21.48 -19.87
CA GLY A 51 10.32 -20.66 -19.84
C GLY A 51 10.06 -19.24 -19.35
N ASP A 52 10.87 -18.31 -19.83
CA ASP A 52 10.81 -16.90 -19.46
C ASP A 52 9.50 -16.25 -19.89
N GLN A 53 8.77 -15.67 -18.95
CA GLN A 53 7.55 -14.91 -19.20
C GLN A 53 7.60 -13.54 -18.55
N GLN A 54 6.92 -12.58 -19.16
CA GLN A 54 6.66 -11.29 -18.56
C GLN A 54 5.39 -11.35 -17.70
N VAL A 55 5.45 -10.69 -16.55
CA VAL A 55 4.39 -10.60 -15.56
C VAL A 55 4.17 -9.12 -15.26
N ALA A 56 3.00 -8.61 -15.56
CA ALA A 56 2.62 -7.24 -15.20
C ALA A 56 2.05 -7.23 -13.79
N VAL A 57 2.50 -6.30 -12.95
CA VAL A 57 2.09 -6.17 -11.56
C VAL A 57 1.69 -4.73 -11.29
N VAL A 58 0.49 -4.54 -10.75
CA VAL A 58 0.05 -3.26 -10.21
C VAL A 58 0.20 -3.31 -8.70
N VAL A 59 1.23 -2.62 -8.19
CA VAL A 59 1.51 -2.47 -6.76
C VAL A 59 0.65 -1.34 -6.21
N LYS A 60 -0.18 -1.66 -5.23
CA LYS A 60 -1.00 -0.71 -4.48
C LYS A 60 -0.60 -0.73 -3.02
N ALA A 61 -0.27 0.43 -2.48
CA ALA A 61 0.14 0.57 -1.08
C ALA A 61 -0.33 1.91 -0.51
N GLU A 62 -0.49 1.98 0.82
CA GLU A 62 -0.81 3.23 1.52
C GLU A 62 0.41 3.70 2.32
N ILE A 63 1.31 4.43 1.66
CA ILE A 63 2.54 4.87 2.30
C ILE A 63 2.24 6.01 3.29
N PRO A 64 2.57 5.86 4.58
CA PRO A 64 2.31 6.91 5.56
C PRO A 64 3.16 8.14 5.23
N ALA A 65 2.56 9.34 5.31
CA ALA A 65 3.28 10.59 5.08
C ALA A 65 4.30 10.88 6.20
N THR A 66 4.02 10.39 7.41
CA THR A 66 4.86 10.57 8.60
C THR A 66 5.02 9.26 9.35
N ALA A 67 6.22 9.01 9.86
CA ALA A 67 6.56 7.85 10.67
C ALA A 67 7.37 8.30 11.89
N LYS A 68 7.12 7.69 13.05
CA LYS A 68 7.90 7.98 14.26
C LYS A 68 8.92 6.89 14.54
N ALA A 69 10.14 7.30 14.88
CA ALA A 69 11.15 6.34 15.32
C ALA A 69 10.69 5.64 16.62
N GLY A 70 10.81 4.32 16.65
CA GLY A 70 10.39 3.47 17.76
C GLY A 70 8.93 3.03 17.76
N GLU A 71 8.08 3.56 16.87
CA GLU A 71 6.69 3.11 16.73
C GLU A 71 6.55 2.05 15.62
N PRO A 72 5.74 0.99 15.84
CA PRO A 72 5.43 0.03 14.80
C PRO A 72 4.52 0.67 13.74
N ILE A 73 4.81 0.38 12.49
CA ILE A 73 4.09 0.87 11.32
C ILE A 73 3.57 -0.36 10.58
N SER A 74 2.29 -0.32 10.22
CA SER A 74 1.65 -1.34 9.41
C SER A 74 1.13 -0.69 8.14
N VAL A 75 1.59 -1.18 6.99
CA VAL A 75 1.19 -0.68 5.67
C VAL A 75 0.48 -1.80 4.92
N PRO A 76 -0.80 -1.63 4.53
CA PRO A 76 -1.46 -2.59 3.66
C PRO A 76 -0.86 -2.55 2.25
N PHE A 77 -0.68 -3.73 1.66
CA PHE A 77 -0.23 -3.90 0.28
C PHE A 77 -1.21 -4.79 -0.49
N THR A 78 -1.44 -4.42 -1.74
CA THR A 78 -2.22 -5.21 -2.69
C THR A 78 -1.45 -5.26 -4.01
N LEU A 79 -1.33 -6.45 -4.59
CA LEU A 79 -0.70 -6.69 -5.87
C LEU A 79 -1.74 -7.26 -6.82
N ASP A 80 -2.10 -6.52 -7.86
CA ASP A 80 -2.84 -7.10 -8.99
C ASP A 80 -1.84 -7.65 -10.00
N VAL A 81 -1.82 -8.96 -10.18
CA VAL A 81 -0.86 -9.67 -11.01
C VAL A 81 -1.55 -10.15 -12.28
N ASP A 82 -0.95 -9.86 -13.43
CA ASP A 82 -1.24 -10.47 -14.72
C ASP A 82 -0.01 -11.27 -15.16
N ALA A 83 -0.07 -12.59 -14.96
CA ALA A 83 0.96 -13.52 -15.37
C ALA A 83 0.88 -13.86 -16.88
N GLY A 84 -0.09 -13.29 -17.59
CA GLY A 84 -0.25 -13.46 -19.02
C GLY A 84 -0.95 -14.76 -19.43
N GLN A 85 -1.21 -14.87 -20.73
CA GLN A 85 -1.89 -16.02 -21.32
C GLN A 85 -1.05 -17.30 -21.26
N ALA A 86 0.26 -17.20 -21.50
CA ALA A 86 1.15 -18.34 -21.49
C ALA A 86 1.19 -19.05 -20.12
N ALA A 87 1.15 -18.29 -19.01
CA ALA A 87 1.07 -18.86 -17.67
C ALA A 87 -0.25 -19.63 -17.46
N GLY A 88 -1.38 -19.06 -17.88
CA GLY A 88 -2.67 -19.73 -17.86
C GLY A 88 -2.68 -21.01 -18.71
N ASP A 89 -2.14 -20.96 -19.94
CA ASP A 89 -2.04 -22.10 -20.83
C ASP A 89 -1.13 -23.21 -20.26
N GLY A 90 0.00 -22.83 -19.67
CA GLY A 90 0.91 -23.77 -19.02
C GLY A 90 0.24 -24.52 -17.86
N LEU A 91 -0.51 -23.81 -17.01
CA LEU A 91 -1.29 -24.41 -15.93
C LEU A 91 -2.39 -25.34 -16.45
N ARG A 92 -3.11 -24.93 -17.50
CA ARG A 92 -4.12 -25.79 -18.15
C ARG A 92 -3.51 -27.04 -18.76
N LEU A 93 -2.32 -26.94 -19.36
CA LEU A 93 -1.61 -28.07 -19.97
C LEU A 93 -1.25 -29.14 -18.95
N VAL A 94 -0.89 -28.75 -17.72
CA VAL A 94 -0.63 -29.69 -16.61
C VAL A 94 -1.90 -30.10 -15.86
N GLY A 95 -3.06 -29.60 -16.26
CA GLY A 95 -4.36 -29.93 -15.65
C GLY A 95 -4.65 -29.20 -14.35
N ALA A 96 -3.95 -28.10 -14.05
CA ALA A 96 -4.24 -27.28 -12.88
C ALA A 96 -5.55 -26.51 -13.09
N LYS A 97 -6.42 -26.56 -12.09
CA LYS A 97 -7.69 -25.82 -12.03
C LYS A 97 -7.63 -24.73 -10.99
N LYS A 98 -6.77 -24.87 -9.98
CA LYS A 98 -6.55 -23.89 -8.93
C LYS A 98 -5.08 -23.65 -8.73
N LEU A 99 -4.77 -22.44 -8.31
CA LEU A 99 -3.47 -22.08 -7.81
C LEU A 99 -3.60 -21.30 -6.51
N SER A 100 -2.62 -21.46 -5.65
CA SER A 100 -2.41 -20.64 -4.46
C SER A 100 -0.91 -20.47 -4.29
N GLY A 101 -0.49 -19.81 -3.21
CA GLY A 101 0.93 -19.68 -2.92
C GLY A 101 1.26 -18.38 -2.22
N THR A 102 2.48 -17.91 -2.43
CA THR A 102 3.04 -16.78 -1.70
C THR A 102 4.03 -16.00 -2.55
N ILE A 103 3.92 -14.68 -2.56
CA ILE A 103 4.88 -13.78 -3.18
C ILE A 103 5.80 -13.23 -2.10
N ASN A 104 7.10 -13.46 -2.26
CA ASN A 104 8.16 -12.94 -1.42
C ASN A 104 8.90 -11.82 -2.16
N SER A 105 9.02 -10.65 -1.53
CA SER A 105 9.83 -9.55 -2.05
C SER A 105 10.35 -8.71 -0.88
N LYS A 106 10.89 -7.52 -1.17
CA LYS A 106 11.34 -6.58 -0.16
C LYS A 106 10.88 -5.16 -0.52
N VAL A 107 10.69 -4.32 0.48
CA VAL A 107 10.64 -2.88 0.31
C VAL A 107 11.91 -2.27 0.87
N ASN A 108 12.58 -1.51 0.04
CA ASN A 108 13.80 -0.79 0.36
C ASN A 108 13.42 0.62 0.81
N VAL A 109 13.74 0.96 2.05
CA VAL A 109 13.56 2.28 2.65
C VAL A 109 14.94 2.93 2.82
N ALA A 110 15.13 4.08 2.18
CA ALA A 110 16.38 4.84 2.23
C ALA A 110 16.16 6.17 2.94
N LEU A 111 16.92 6.44 4.00
CA LEU A 111 16.91 7.68 4.78
C LEU A 111 18.35 8.21 4.86
N GLY A 112 18.68 9.23 4.07
CA GLY A 112 20.05 9.70 3.93
C GLY A 112 20.99 8.59 3.46
N GLU A 113 22.03 8.28 4.24
CA GLU A 113 22.98 7.19 3.95
C GLU A 113 22.49 5.82 4.46
N GLN A 114 21.45 5.78 5.30
CA GLN A 114 20.92 4.54 5.85
C GLN A 114 19.93 3.91 4.86
N LYS A 115 20.09 2.59 4.63
CA LYS A 115 19.16 1.80 3.83
C LYS A 115 18.73 0.57 4.62
N VAL A 116 17.43 0.31 4.62
CA VAL A 116 16.83 -0.86 5.27
C VAL A 116 15.98 -1.58 4.25
N SER A 117 16.17 -2.89 4.12
CA SER A 117 15.34 -3.75 3.30
C SER A 117 14.39 -4.53 4.21
N ILE A 118 13.10 -4.28 4.05
CA ILE A 118 12.03 -4.90 4.83
C ILE A 118 11.48 -6.06 4.00
N PRO A 119 11.57 -7.32 4.46
CA PRO A 119 10.97 -8.44 3.74
C PRO A 119 9.45 -8.33 3.74
N ILE A 120 8.85 -8.73 2.63
CA ILE A 120 7.41 -8.75 2.45
C ILE A 120 7.01 -10.11 1.94
N GLU A 121 5.97 -10.65 2.58
CA GLU A 121 5.31 -11.88 2.19
C GLU A 121 3.84 -11.56 1.93
N LEU A 122 3.37 -11.79 0.70
CA LEU A 122 1.97 -11.64 0.33
C LEU A 122 1.38 -13.00 -0.07
N PRO A 123 0.41 -13.54 0.68
CA PRO A 123 -0.28 -14.76 0.27
C PRO A 123 -1.08 -14.52 -1.02
N ILE A 124 -1.03 -15.51 -1.90
CA ILE A 124 -1.90 -15.63 -3.06
C ILE A 124 -3.08 -16.51 -2.61
N PRO A 125 -4.32 -15.97 -2.60
CA PRO A 125 -5.48 -16.76 -2.24
C PRO A 125 -5.72 -17.88 -3.26
N ASP A 126 -6.45 -18.92 -2.86
CA ASP A 126 -6.95 -19.96 -3.78
C ASP A 126 -7.70 -19.30 -4.95
N THR A 127 -7.06 -19.31 -6.10
CA THR A 127 -7.51 -18.66 -7.32
C THR A 127 -7.77 -19.71 -8.40
N GLU A 128 -8.93 -19.62 -9.04
CA GLU A 128 -9.26 -20.51 -10.15
C GLU A 128 -8.45 -20.13 -11.39
N VAL A 129 -7.87 -21.15 -12.03
CA VAL A 129 -7.24 -20.99 -13.34
C VAL A 129 -8.37 -20.75 -14.35
N PRO A 130 -8.37 -19.62 -15.07
CA PRO A 130 -9.44 -19.34 -16.03
C PRO A 130 -9.47 -20.40 -17.12
N ALA A 131 -10.66 -20.73 -17.61
CA ALA A 131 -10.83 -21.73 -18.67
C ALA A 131 -10.07 -21.35 -19.95
N GLU A 132 -9.99 -20.05 -20.25
CA GLU A 132 -9.27 -19.49 -21.41
C GLU A 132 -8.68 -18.11 -21.04
N GLY A 133 -7.64 -17.70 -21.77
CA GLY A 133 -7.04 -16.36 -21.64
C GLY A 133 -5.97 -16.23 -20.54
N SER A 134 -5.66 -14.97 -20.21
CA SER A 134 -4.62 -14.57 -19.25
C SER A 134 -4.92 -14.98 -17.82
N LEU A 135 -3.87 -15.41 -17.12
CA LEU A 135 -3.94 -15.70 -15.70
C LEU A 135 -3.78 -14.41 -14.89
N LYS A 136 -4.85 -14.03 -14.18
CA LYS A 136 -4.90 -12.83 -13.34
C LYS A 136 -5.32 -13.19 -11.94
N PHE A 137 -4.66 -12.61 -10.95
CA PHE A 137 -5.00 -12.80 -9.54
C PHE A 137 -4.55 -11.60 -8.71
N THR A 138 -5.14 -11.45 -7.53
CA THR A 138 -4.79 -10.40 -6.58
C THR A 138 -4.20 -11.03 -5.33
N ALA A 139 -2.99 -10.62 -4.95
CA ALA A 139 -2.39 -10.96 -3.67
C ALA A 139 -2.53 -9.77 -2.71
N THR A 140 -2.95 -10.03 -1.47
CA THR A 140 -3.12 -9.00 -0.45
C THR A 140 -2.31 -9.36 0.77
N GLY A 141 -1.75 -8.33 1.41
CA GLY A 141 -0.90 -8.51 2.57
C GLY A 141 -0.70 -7.20 3.30
N LYS A 142 0.20 -7.23 4.28
CA LYS A 142 0.62 -6.05 5.00
C LYS A 142 2.09 -6.16 5.35
N VAL A 143 2.73 -5.01 5.45
CA VAL A 143 4.13 -4.89 5.85
C VAL A 143 4.14 -4.25 7.22
N ASP A 144 4.56 -5.03 8.22
CA ASP A 144 4.76 -4.56 9.57
C ASP A 144 6.25 -4.31 9.78
N PHE A 145 6.62 -3.08 10.15
CA PHE A 145 8.01 -2.73 10.45
C PHE A 145 8.10 -1.67 11.54
N THR A 146 9.23 -1.62 12.21
CA THR A 146 9.53 -0.62 13.24
C THR A 146 10.80 0.11 12.87
N ILE A 147 10.73 1.45 12.80
CA ILE A 147 11.92 2.27 12.64
C ILE A 147 12.69 2.24 13.96
N PRO A 148 14.00 1.89 13.99
CA PRO A 148 14.75 1.85 15.24
C PRO A 148 14.71 3.18 16.01
N ALA A 149 14.57 3.11 17.34
CA ALA A 149 14.64 4.30 18.19
C ALA A 149 16.02 4.97 18.04
N GLY A 150 16.04 6.30 17.94
CA GLY A 150 17.26 7.08 17.69
C GLY A 150 17.62 7.26 16.21
N THR A 151 16.78 6.78 15.29
CA THR A 151 16.89 7.14 13.87
C THR A 151 16.72 8.66 13.71
N PRO A 152 17.65 9.35 13.02
CA PRO A 152 17.53 10.79 12.80
C PRO A 152 16.25 11.17 12.07
N ALA A 153 15.71 12.35 12.38
CA ALA A 153 14.61 12.90 11.61
C ALA A 153 15.06 13.19 10.16
N GLY A 154 14.20 12.91 9.19
CA GLY A 154 14.50 13.13 7.78
C GLY A 154 13.49 12.48 6.84
N GLU A 155 13.68 12.70 5.54
CA GLU A 155 12.83 12.13 4.50
C GLU A 155 13.34 10.74 4.09
N ALA A 156 12.53 9.72 4.34
CA ALA A 156 12.76 8.37 3.88
C ALA A 156 12.07 8.14 2.53
N THR A 157 12.76 7.52 1.58
CA THR A 157 12.19 7.10 0.29
C THR A 157 11.97 5.59 0.30
N SER A 158 10.74 5.15 0.01
CA SER A 158 10.36 3.75 -0.07
C SER A 158 10.29 3.29 -1.52
N SER A 159 10.82 2.10 -1.81
CA SER A 159 10.83 1.50 -3.15
C SER A 159 10.66 -0.01 -3.09
N VAL A 160 10.06 -0.61 -4.12
CA VAL A 160 9.96 -2.06 -4.26
C VAL A 160 11.32 -2.62 -4.71
N ASP A 161 11.69 -3.79 -4.21
CA ASP A 161 12.90 -4.48 -4.64
C ASP A 161 12.82 -4.91 -6.11
N PRO A 162 13.91 -4.79 -6.89
CA PRO A 162 13.92 -5.25 -8.27
C PRO A 162 13.75 -6.77 -8.41
N ALA A 163 13.90 -7.55 -7.33
CA ALA A 163 13.68 -8.98 -7.32
C ALA A 163 12.49 -9.39 -6.44
N ALA A 164 11.80 -10.44 -6.89
CA ALA A 164 10.77 -11.12 -6.12
C ALA A 164 10.83 -12.63 -6.40
N THR A 165 10.28 -13.43 -5.52
CA THR A 165 10.12 -14.87 -5.71
C THR A 165 8.68 -15.25 -5.40
N SER A 166 7.99 -15.83 -6.37
CA SER A 166 6.64 -16.35 -6.20
C SER A 166 6.69 -17.86 -6.02
N HIS A 167 6.30 -18.35 -4.86
CA HIS A 167 6.05 -19.76 -4.63
C HIS A 167 4.61 -20.07 -5.02
N ILE A 168 4.40 -20.98 -5.97
CA ILE A 168 3.08 -21.33 -6.50
C ILE A 168 2.78 -22.78 -6.15
N VAL A 169 1.59 -23.02 -5.63
CA VAL A 169 1.03 -24.34 -5.32
C VAL A 169 -0.13 -24.57 -6.27
N THR A 170 -0.17 -25.73 -6.93
CA THR A 170 -1.25 -26.10 -7.84
C THR A 170 -1.92 -27.39 -7.41
N ASP A 171 -3.17 -27.59 -7.81
CA ASP A 171 -3.92 -28.84 -7.58
C ASP A 171 -3.60 -29.95 -8.61
N SER A 172 -2.51 -29.79 -9.37
CA SER A 172 -2.12 -30.65 -10.48
C SER A 172 -0.91 -31.53 -10.18
N SER A 173 -0.52 -32.37 -11.14
CA SER A 173 0.72 -33.15 -11.06
C SER A 173 1.99 -32.32 -11.11
N LEU A 174 1.90 -31.03 -11.49
CA LEU A 174 3.01 -30.08 -11.37
C LEU A 174 3.37 -29.79 -9.91
N GLY A 175 2.41 -29.92 -8.99
CA GLY A 175 2.61 -29.68 -7.57
C GLY A 175 2.96 -28.22 -7.28
N GLU A 176 4.15 -27.99 -6.73
CA GLU A 176 4.65 -26.70 -6.28
C GLU A 176 5.88 -26.28 -7.09
N PHE A 177 6.00 -24.98 -7.37
CA PHE A 177 7.16 -24.43 -8.06
C PHE A 177 7.42 -22.98 -7.67
N ASP A 178 8.68 -22.58 -7.76
CA ASP A 178 9.11 -21.20 -7.53
C ASP A 178 9.36 -20.48 -8.87
N VAL A 179 8.95 -19.22 -8.94
CA VAL A 179 9.25 -18.31 -10.04
C VAL A 179 10.09 -17.17 -9.48
N ASN A 180 11.36 -17.13 -9.86
CA ASN A 180 12.23 -15.98 -9.57
C ASN A 180 11.97 -14.89 -10.60
N LEU A 181 11.55 -13.72 -10.10
CA LEU A 181 11.15 -12.56 -10.87
C LEU A 181 12.18 -11.45 -10.72
N THR A 182 12.45 -10.76 -11.82
CA THR A 182 13.30 -9.57 -11.86
C THR A 182 12.62 -8.48 -12.68
N LEU A 183 12.78 -7.21 -12.32
CA LEU A 183 12.23 -6.09 -13.10
C LEU A 183 12.74 -6.12 -14.54
N ASP A 184 11.82 -5.97 -15.49
CA ASP A 184 12.10 -5.93 -16.92
C ASP A 184 11.30 -4.81 -17.59
N PRO A 185 11.93 -3.68 -17.98
CA PRO A 185 13.37 -3.41 -17.87
C PRO A 185 13.82 -3.12 -16.42
N PRO A 186 15.12 -3.29 -16.08
CA PRO A 186 15.62 -3.23 -14.70
C PRO A 186 15.66 -1.81 -14.10
N ASP A 187 15.52 -0.78 -14.91
CA ASP A 187 15.58 0.64 -14.53
C ASP A 187 14.20 1.29 -14.34
N GLN A 188 13.14 0.49 -14.26
CA GLN A 188 11.80 0.96 -13.95
C GLN A 188 11.75 1.72 -12.62
N ASP A 189 10.91 2.77 -12.55
CA ASP A 189 10.66 3.51 -11.32
C ASP A 189 9.85 2.67 -10.32
N ALA A 190 10.58 2.00 -9.42
CA ALA A 190 10.02 1.23 -8.32
C ALA A 190 9.75 2.06 -7.05
N VAL A 191 9.86 3.40 -7.10
CA VAL A 191 9.62 4.26 -5.94
C VAL A 191 8.13 4.33 -5.62
N LEU A 192 7.79 3.94 -4.40
CA LEU A 192 6.43 3.94 -3.85
C LEU A 192 6.06 5.29 -3.23
N GLY A 193 7.05 6.04 -2.72
CA GLY A 193 6.79 7.35 -2.14
C GLY A 193 7.82 7.75 -1.09
N LYS A 194 7.49 8.84 -0.40
CA LYS A 194 8.32 9.44 0.63
C LYS A 194 7.58 9.51 1.94
N THR A 195 8.28 9.25 3.04
CA THR A 195 7.77 9.29 4.41
C THR A 195 8.70 10.16 5.24
N THR A 196 8.14 11.13 5.96
CA THR A 196 8.92 11.95 6.90
C THR A 196 9.08 11.20 8.21
N VAL A 197 10.32 10.87 8.58
CA VAL A 197 10.66 10.30 9.88
C VAL A 197 10.87 11.46 10.87
N SER A 198 10.19 11.39 12.02
CA SER A 198 10.28 12.38 13.10
C SER A 198 10.57 11.75 14.46
#